data_AF-A0A8X6JGM9-F1
#
_entry.id   AF-A0A8X6JGM9-F1
#
_cell.length_a   1.000
_cell.length_b   1.000
_cell.length_c   1.000
_cell.angle_alpha   90.00
_cell.angle_beta   90.00
_cell.angle_gamma   90.00
#
_symmetry.space_group_name_H-M   'P 1'
#
loop_
_entity.id
_entity.type
_entity.pdbx_description
1 polymer ?
#
loop_
_entity_poly.entity_id
_entity_poly.type
_entity_poly.pdbx_seq_one_letter_code
_entity_poly.pdbx_strand_id
1 'polypeptide(L)'
;MELLPERKRKGNDVHDFHQKEEKLLLHIIKEAQQQHGLRHGDYQRYRSYCSRKLRRIRKSLHFMQASKHRFQSKKLTEETLTDVRFLYIPLMMAERAWGYAMQLKQEANTEPRKKFHLIARLRKASKIANDLELLCESIKCDARTKLESQAYAAWIKGSLYFELQEWQNAMEFFRISQTIYEKLSEALNEDEVVLYKQRVEELIPNIRYCAYNIGDETAINDLLKMRLSGKTAGEDLLSNALDHLIAQTREKQAVTLSEVEWRNRKIPVRQEKIRLFLLNVQDSQMQVEQAADLQAKIAVYERLLMDCKDAIQVVRDEMKDQAGKGRSEAAHSSLIFLQSYLTYIRLSKTVERNLLFIESLKENMNSPEVAVDGKKITKPQDLVRPYEIIIQNLNEMTQLPGLENDSNFLEETEASSLAYKAHRCFYIAEVYSAASKWVEAVALYGRAEEYIKRSLKNPALKEKKLIGQLKELSTKIEANKYNAYSLSILGTDNSSAQGDSASKNKKPLMERLDEYVEDPTLVSQQPHIAQFPPDFQPIPCKPLFFDLALNQIEFPSLDDRIEQKKGGGITNFVRGWLGGWK
;
A
#
# COMPACT_ATOMS: atom_id res chain seq x y z
N MET A 1 -31.13 53.28 -62.29
CA MET A 1 -31.58 53.86 -61.01
C MET A 1 -32.11 52.70 -60.19
N GLU A 2 -31.64 52.32 -59.01
CA GLU A 2 -30.75 52.89 -58.00
C GLU A 2 -30.18 51.68 -57.22
N LEU A 3 -28.85 51.60 -57.08
CA LEU A 3 -28.10 51.67 -55.81
C LEU A 3 -28.47 50.59 -54.76
N LEU A 4 -27.66 49.52 -54.74
CA LEU A 4 -27.47 48.64 -53.59
C LEU A 4 -26.56 49.35 -52.55
N PRO A 5 -26.90 49.36 -51.25
CA PRO A 5 -26.02 49.91 -50.23
C PRO A 5 -25.07 48.86 -49.67
N GLU A 6 -23.82 49.28 -49.52
CA GLU A 6 -22.70 48.58 -48.89
C GLU A 6 -23.00 48.13 -47.45
N ARG A 7 -22.72 46.85 -47.13
CA ARG A 7 -22.54 46.42 -45.74
C ARG A 7 -21.05 46.46 -45.38
N LYS A 8 -20.74 47.43 -44.51
CA LYS A 8 -19.46 47.70 -43.84
C LYS A 8 -18.77 46.42 -43.34
N ARG A 9 -17.49 46.28 -43.67
CA ARG A 9 -16.52 45.46 -42.93
C ARG A 9 -16.38 46.04 -41.51
N LYS A 10 -16.70 45.24 -40.50
CA LYS A 10 -16.16 45.43 -39.14
C LYS A 10 -15.14 44.32 -38.92
N GLY A 11 -13.87 44.72 -38.83
CA GLY A 11 -12.85 43.89 -38.24
C GLY A 11 -13.02 43.83 -36.73
N ASN A 12 -12.71 42.68 -36.15
CA ASN A 12 -11.97 42.47 -34.91
C ASN A 12 -12.15 41.02 -34.46
N ASP A 13 -11.48 40.08 -35.15
CA ASP A 13 -11.27 38.72 -34.65
C ASP A 13 -9.86 38.65 -34.05
N VAL A 14 -9.69 39.19 -32.84
CA VAL A 14 -8.44 39.05 -32.05
C VAL A 14 -8.71 38.40 -30.68
N HIS A 15 -9.96 38.07 -30.33
CA HIS A 15 -10.30 37.63 -28.98
C HIS A 15 -10.65 36.15 -28.78
N ASP A 16 -10.55 35.29 -29.80
CA ASP A 16 -10.99 33.89 -29.68
C ASP A 16 -9.86 32.87 -29.47
N PHE A 17 -8.82 33.25 -28.71
CA PHE A 17 -7.73 32.35 -28.31
C PHE A 17 -7.97 31.63 -26.97
N HIS A 18 -9.05 31.94 -26.24
CA HIS A 18 -9.18 31.54 -24.82
C HIS A 18 -10.13 30.37 -24.50
N GLN A 19 -10.61 29.59 -25.48
CA GLN A 19 -11.56 28.49 -25.21
C GLN A 19 -11.27 27.20 -25.98
N LYS A 20 -10.02 26.73 -25.93
CA LYS A 20 -9.71 25.31 -26.13
C LYS A 20 -8.94 24.83 -24.92
N GLU A 21 -9.46 23.81 -24.24
CA GLU A 21 -8.82 23.12 -23.12
C GLU A 21 -7.32 22.90 -23.40
N GLU A 22 -6.46 23.76 -22.84
CA GLU A 22 -5.02 23.62 -22.97
C GLU A 22 -4.59 22.43 -22.11
N LYS A 23 -4.40 21.27 -22.75
CA LYS A 23 -3.81 20.12 -22.06
C LYS A 23 -2.39 20.47 -21.63
N LEU A 24 -2.17 20.36 -20.33
CA LEU A 24 -0.96 20.69 -19.58
C LEU A 24 0.22 19.79 -19.97
N LEU A 25 1.43 20.35 -19.94
CA LEU A 25 2.66 19.65 -20.33
C LEU A 25 2.89 18.41 -19.47
N LEU A 26 2.77 18.54 -18.14
CA LEU A 26 2.96 17.43 -17.21
C LEU A 26 1.92 16.32 -17.41
N HIS A 27 0.65 16.69 -17.64
CA HIS A 27 -0.43 15.74 -17.90
C HIS A 27 -0.16 14.94 -19.19
N ILE A 28 0.21 15.62 -20.27
CA ILE A 28 0.52 14.99 -21.56
C ILE A 28 1.66 13.98 -21.44
N ILE A 29 2.74 14.33 -20.74
CA ILE A 29 3.89 13.42 -20.61
C ILE A 29 3.52 12.22 -19.74
N LYS A 30 2.84 12.40 -18.60
CA LYS A 30 2.52 11.30 -17.69
C LYS A 30 1.51 10.33 -18.31
N GLU A 31 0.46 10.84 -18.96
CA GLU A 31 -0.50 10.03 -19.70
C GLU A 31 0.20 9.23 -20.81
N ALA A 32 1.04 9.89 -21.62
CA ALA A 32 1.76 9.25 -22.71
C ALA A 32 2.75 8.19 -22.23
N GLN A 33 3.46 8.45 -21.13
CA GLN A 33 4.40 7.51 -20.52
C GLN A 33 3.67 6.26 -20.01
N GLN A 34 2.58 6.44 -19.25
CA GLN A 34 1.80 5.33 -18.70
C GLN A 34 1.18 4.46 -19.80
N GLN A 35 0.58 5.05 -20.83
CA GLN A 35 -0.09 4.32 -21.92
C GLN A 35 0.87 3.63 -22.89
N HIS A 36 2.10 4.13 -23.04
CA HIS A 36 2.99 3.73 -24.14
C HIS A 36 4.31 3.07 -23.69
N GLY A 37 4.30 2.37 -22.56
CA GLY A 37 5.33 1.39 -22.20
C GLY A 37 5.96 1.61 -20.83
N LEU A 38 5.95 2.83 -20.30
CA LEU A 38 6.68 3.15 -19.07
C LEU A 38 6.08 2.49 -17.82
N ARG A 39 4.78 2.14 -17.85
CA ARG A 39 4.15 1.31 -16.81
C ARG A 39 4.86 -0.05 -16.61
N HIS A 40 5.54 -0.54 -17.64
CA HIS A 40 6.30 -1.80 -17.62
C HIS A 40 7.80 -1.58 -17.85
N GLY A 41 8.30 -0.34 -17.72
CA GLY A 41 9.72 -0.03 -17.93
C GLY A 41 10.23 -0.10 -19.38
N ASP A 42 9.33 -0.13 -20.39
CA ASP A 42 9.71 -0.22 -21.81
C ASP A 42 9.94 1.18 -22.43
N TYR A 43 11.18 1.65 -22.30
CA TYR A 43 11.61 2.94 -22.85
C TYR A 43 11.73 2.95 -24.39
N GLN A 44 12.00 1.80 -25.02
CA GLN A 44 12.10 1.69 -26.47
C GLN A 44 10.74 1.89 -27.15
N ARG A 45 9.68 1.31 -26.57
CA ARG A 45 8.30 1.52 -27.03
C ARG A 45 7.87 2.98 -26.86
N TYR A 46 8.18 3.60 -25.73
CA TYR A 46 7.85 5.00 -25.48
C TYR A 46 8.57 5.95 -26.47
N ARG A 47 9.87 5.74 -26.72
CA ARG A 47 10.64 6.50 -27.73
C ARG A 47 10.05 6.33 -29.14
N SER A 48 9.60 5.14 -29.49
CA SER A 48 8.98 4.83 -30.78
C SER A 48 7.61 5.51 -30.92
N TYR A 49 6.83 5.59 -29.83
CA TYR A 49 5.62 6.40 -29.76
C TYR A 49 5.92 7.88 -30.00
N CYS A 50 6.87 8.46 -29.27
CA CYS A 50 7.26 9.88 -29.41
C CYS A 50 7.66 10.21 -30.86
N SER A 51 8.40 9.31 -31.52
CA SER A 51 8.80 9.45 -32.92
C SER A 51 7.59 9.48 -33.88
N ARG A 52 6.62 8.59 -33.68
CA ARG A 52 5.39 8.52 -34.48
C ARG A 52 4.47 9.72 -34.20
N LYS A 53 4.31 10.13 -32.94
CA LYS A 53 3.53 11.30 -32.53
C LYS A 53 4.11 12.59 -33.12
N LEU A 54 5.42 12.78 -33.03
CA LEU A 54 6.13 13.91 -33.64
C LEU A 54 5.90 14.00 -35.15
N ARG A 55 5.96 12.86 -35.87
CA ARG A 55 5.67 12.81 -37.31
C ARG A 55 4.23 13.20 -37.63
N ARG A 56 3.25 12.72 -36.84
CA ARG A 56 1.83 13.06 -37.01
C ARG A 56 1.56 14.55 -36.78
N ILE A 57 2.08 15.12 -35.70
CA ILE A 57 1.93 16.55 -35.38
C ILE A 57 2.52 17.43 -36.49
N ARG A 58 3.73 17.10 -36.96
CA ARG A 58 4.36 17.84 -38.07
C ARG A 58 3.57 17.74 -39.37
N LYS A 59 2.94 16.59 -39.65
CA LYS A 59 2.09 16.42 -40.83
C LYS A 59 0.81 17.25 -40.70
N SER A 60 0.15 17.24 -39.54
CA SER A 60 -1.10 17.98 -39.32
C SER A 60 -0.92 19.50 -39.31
N LEU A 61 0.23 19.99 -38.85
CA LEU A 61 0.57 21.41 -38.83
C LEU A 61 1.28 21.88 -40.11
N HIS A 62 1.39 21.00 -41.12
CA HIS A 62 2.16 21.24 -42.35
C HIS A 62 3.62 21.69 -42.09
N PHE A 63 4.17 21.36 -40.92
CA PHE A 63 5.52 21.69 -40.46
C PHE A 63 6.50 20.55 -40.70
N MET A 64 6.50 20.00 -41.92
CA MET A 64 7.44 18.95 -42.31
C MET A 64 8.82 19.54 -42.61
N GLN A 65 9.86 18.98 -41.98
CA GLN A 65 11.27 19.39 -42.12
C GLN A 65 12.02 18.58 -43.20
N ALA A 66 11.43 17.51 -43.73
CA ALA A 66 12.05 16.68 -44.76
C ALA A 66 11.08 16.48 -45.92
N SER A 67 11.56 16.77 -47.13
CA SER A 67 10.96 16.32 -48.39
C SER A 67 11.69 15.06 -48.87
N LYS A 68 11.16 14.36 -49.88
CA LYS A 68 11.73 13.10 -50.42
C LYS A 68 13.21 13.22 -50.82
N HIS A 69 13.68 14.43 -51.14
CA HIS A 69 15.04 14.66 -51.68
C HIS A 69 15.84 15.74 -50.95
N ARG A 70 15.27 16.46 -49.96
CA ARG A 70 15.96 17.56 -49.27
C ARG A 70 15.46 17.75 -47.84
N PHE A 71 16.39 17.92 -46.91
CA PHE A 71 16.13 18.38 -45.55
C PHE A 71 16.08 19.91 -45.49
N GLN A 72 15.03 20.45 -44.89
CA GLN A 72 14.86 21.88 -44.62
C GLN A 72 14.73 22.07 -43.10
N SER A 73 15.74 22.69 -42.50
CA SER A 73 15.71 23.02 -41.07
C SER A 73 14.71 24.15 -40.83
N LYS A 74 13.51 23.82 -40.37
CA LYS A 74 12.52 24.80 -39.91
C LYS A 74 12.66 24.95 -38.40
N LYS A 75 13.10 26.13 -37.94
CA LYS A 75 13.10 26.49 -36.52
C LYS A 75 11.71 26.98 -36.13
N LEU A 76 11.29 26.67 -34.90
CA LEU A 76 10.10 27.28 -34.31
C LEU A 76 10.48 28.67 -33.82
N THR A 77 9.70 29.68 -34.19
CA THR A 77 9.81 31.07 -33.71
C THR A 77 8.46 31.51 -33.15
N GLU A 78 8.42 32.59 -32.38
CA GLU A 78 7.17 33.10 -31.76
C GLU A 78 6.07 33.42 -32.79
N GLU A 79 6.45 33.82 -34.01
CA GLU A 79 5.55 34.07 -35.13
C GLU A 79 4.84 32.79 -35.60
N THR A 80 5.50 31.64 -35.49
CA THR A 80 4.94 30.33 -35.89
C THR A 80 3.98 29.72 -34.87
N LEU A 81 3.93 30.28 -33.65
CA LEU A 81 2.99 29.88 -32.60
C LEU A 81 1.58 30.40 -32.94
N THR A 82 0.90 29.67 -33.82
CA THR A 82 -0.50 29.90 -34.21
C THR A 82 -1.46 28.92 -33.53
N ASP A 83 -0.95 27.78 -33.08
CA ASP A 83 -1.70 26.68 -32.47
C ASP A 83 -0.88 26.08 -31.31
N VAL A 84 -1.53 25.75 -30.20
CA VAL A 84 -0.94 25.09 -29.02
C VAL A 84 -0.15 23.83 -29.41
N ARG A 85 -0.59 23.12 -30.45
CA ARG A 85 0.07 21.91 -30.95
C ARG A 85 1.52 22.13 -31.42
N PHE A 86 1.93 23.37 -31.70
CA PHE A 86 3.33 23.68 -32.00
C PHE A 86 4.25 23.46 -30.80
N LEU A 87 3.78 23.69 -29.56
CA LEU A 87 4.53 23.43 -28.32
C LEU A 87 4.76 21.93 -28.09
N TYR A 88 3.88 21.07 -28.61
CA TYR A 88 4.05 19.62 -28.52
C TYR A 88 5.20 19.10 -29.40
N ILE A 89 5.67 19.87 -30.39
CA ILE A 89 6.81 19.47 -31.22
C ILE A 89 8.11 19.41 -30.40
N PRO A 90 8.58 20.50 -29.76
CA PRO A 90 9.77 20.46 -28.92
C PRO A 90 9.59 19.56 -27.70
N LEU A 91 8.40 19.51 -27.08
CA LEU A 91 8.10 18.57 -25.99
C LEU A 91 8.35 17.10 -26.41
N MET A 92 7.75 16.65 -27.51
CA MET A 92 7.94 15.28 -28.01
C MET A 92 9.37 15.03 -28.49
N MET A 93 10.10 16.07 -28.90
CA MET A 93 11.52 15.96 -29.24
C MET A 93 12.41 15.77 -28.00
N ALA A 94 12.13 16.48 -26.92
CA ALA A 94 12.78 16.34 -25.61
C ALA A 94 12.48 14.95 -25.02
N GLU A 95 11.20 14.57 -24.93
CA GLU A 95 10.76 13.26 -24.44
C GLU A 95 11.37 12.08 -25.22
N ARG A 96 11.49 12.21 -26.56
CA ARG A 96 12.17 11.18 -27.36
C ARG A 96 13.65 11.07 -27.03
N ALA A 97 14.33 12.19 -26.77
CA ALA A 97 15.74 12.19 -26.43
C ALA A 97 15.96 11.65 -25.01
N TRP A 98 15.10 12.05 -24.05
CA TRP A 98 15.07 11.54 -22.69
C TRP A 98 14.76 10.04 -22.63
N GLY A 99 13.72 9.57 -23.31
CA GLY A 99 13.37 8.15 -23.37
C GLY A 99 14.48 7.30 -23.99
N TYR A 100 15.25 7.84 -24.95
CA TYR A 100 16.44 7.16 -25.45
C TYR A 100 17.58 7.16 -24.43
N ALA A 101 17.78 8.24 -23.68
CA ALA A 101 18.76 8.26 -22.60
C ALA A 101 18.45 7.20 -21.54
N MET A 102 17.18 7.07 -21.13
CA MET A 102 16.76 6.08 -20.14
C MET A 102 16.87 4.64 -20.65
N GLN A 103 16.56 4.39 -21.93
CA GLN A 103 16.87 3.10 -22.58
C GLN A 103 18.36 2.78 -22.49
N LEU A 104 19.22 3.74 -22.85
CA LEU A 104 20.68 3.57 -22.77
C LEU A 104 21.17 3.41 -21.33
N LYS A 105 20.43 3.92 -20.34
CA LYS A 105 20.74 3.77 -18.90
C LYS A 105 20.58 2.30 -18.49
N GLN A 106 19.51 1.64 -18.92
CA GLN A 106 19.32 0.21 -18.70
C GLN A 106 20.39 -0.62 -19.43
N GLU A 107 20.69 -0.30 -20.70
CA GLU A 107 21.72 -1.00 -21.49
C GLU A 107 23.15 -0.77 -20.95
N ALA A 108 23.41 0.33 -20.24
CA ALA A 108 24.73 0.64 -19.69
C ALA A 108 25.14 -0.28 -18.54
N ASN A 109 24.20 -1.02 -17.92
CA ASN A 109 24.50 -2.01 -16.89
C ASN A 109 25.35 -3.16 -17.43
N THR A 110 25.11 -3.57 -18.68
CA THR A 110 25.90 -4.60 -19.36
C THR A 110 27.02 -3.99 -20.19
N GLU A 111 26.82 -2.79 -20.75
CA GLU A 111 27.73 -2.14 -21.68
C GLU A 111 28.09 -0.70 -21.22
N PRO A 112 29.07 -0.53 -20.30
CA PRO A 112 29.36 0.78 -19.68
C PRO A 112 29.66 1.92 -20.66
N ARG A 113 30.19 1.60 -21.86
CA ARG A 113 30.47 2.58 -22.92
C ARG A 113 29.21 3.31 -23.41
N LYS A 114 28.02 2.73 -23.24
CA LYS A 114 26.74 3.38 -23.58
C LYS A 114 26.46 4.62 -22.75
N LYS A 115 27.10 4.78 -21.58
CA LYS A 115 26.99 5.97 -20.72
C LYS A 115 27.36 7.27 -21.44
N PHE A 116 28.37 7.26 -22.32
CA PHE A 116 28.72 8.43 -23.13
C PHE A 116 27.57 8.85 -24.06
N HIS A 117 26.88 7.87 -24.66
CA HIS A 117 25.75 8.13 -25.55
C HIS A 117 24.53 8.61 -24.75
N LEU A 118 24.28 8.03 -23.57
CA LEU A 118 23.25 8.49 -22.64
C LEU A 118 23.42 9.97 -22.33
N ILE A 119 24.62 10.41 -21.92
CA ILE A 119 24.90 11.80 -21.57
C ILE A 119 24.68 12.71 -22.78
N ALA A 120 25.13 12.30 -23.97
CA ALA A 120 24.89 13.07 -25.20
C ALA A 120 23.40 13.22 -25.53
N ARG A 121 22.56 12.21 -25.22
CA ARG A 121 21.11 12.28 -25.39
C ARG A 121 20.45 13.19 -24.35
N LEU A 122 20.87 13.15 -23.08
CA LEU A 122 20.36 14.07 -22.05
C LEU A 122 20.75 15.52 -22.31
N ARG A 123 21.99 15.79 -22.76
CA ARG A 123 22.41 17.14 -23.19
C ARG A 123 21.51 17.67 -24.30
N LYS A 124 21.16 16.81 -25.25
CA LYS A 124 20.21 17.15 -26.32
C LYS A 124 18.79 17.40 -25.77
N ALA A 125 18.31 16.58 -24.85
CA ALA A 125 17.01 16.75 -24.23
C ALA A 125 16.93 18.07 -23.46
N SER A 126 17.94 18.38 -22.64
CA SER A 126 18.04 19.63 -21.88
C SER A 126 18.08 20.85 -22.79
N LYS A 127 18.86 20.82 -23.89
CA LYS A 127 18.86 21.91 -24.86
C LYS A 127 17.47 22.16 -25.46
N ILE A 128 16.77 21.10 -25.85
CA ILE A 128 15.43 21.20 -26.44
C ILE A 128 14.40 21.67 -25.40
N ALA A 129 14.55 21.26 -24.14
CA ALA A 129 13.67 21.70 -23.06
C ALA A 129 13.87 23.19 -22.73
N ASN A 130 15.12 23.69 -22.73
CA ASN A 130 15.38 25.12 -22.60
C ASN A 130 14.86 25.91 -23.83
N ASP A 131 15.00 25.36 -25.04
CA ASP A 131 14.41 25.97 -26.24
C ASP A 131 12.87 26.04 -26.14
N LEU A 132 12.22 25.05 -25.50
CA LEU A 132 10.78 25.05 -25.22
C LEU A 132 10.41 26.11 -24.17
N GLU A 133 11.16 26.21 -23.07
CA GLU A 133 10.98 27.24 -22.04
C GLU A 133 11.04 28.66 -22.66
N LEU A 134 12.07 28.94 -23.46
CA LEU A 134 12.22 30.21 -24.18
C LEU A 134 11.05 30.50 -25.12
N LEU A 135 10.50 29.48 -25.80
CA LEU A 135 9.31 29.65 -26.64
C LEU A 135 8.05 29.96 -25.81
N CYS A 136 7.94 29.39 -24.62
CA CYS A 136 6.82 29.61 -23.71
C CYS A 136 6.88 30.98 -23.02
N GLU A 137 8.02 31.67 -22.96
CA GLU A 137 8.12 33.05 -22.43
C GLU A 137 7.30 34.06 -23.24
N SER A 138 6.93 33.73 -24.48
CA SER A 138 6.12 34.56 -25.36
C SER A 138 4.80 35.01 -24.71
N ILE A 139 4.28 36.16 -25.16
CA ILE A 139 3.01 36.74 -24.67
C ILE A 139 1.82 35.83 -24.97
N LYS A 140 1.95 34.94 -25.97
CA LYS A 140 0.91 34.02 -26.41
C LYS A 140 0.67 32.82 -25.49
N CYS A 141 1.53 32.60 -24.49
CA CYS A 141 1.42 31.47 -23.57
C CYS A 141 0.92 31.94 -22.21
N ASP A 142 0.03 31.14 -21.61
CA ASP A 142 -0.48 31.39 -20.27
C ASP A 142 0.62 31.26 -19.19
N ALA A 143 0.43 31.95 -18.06
CA ALA A 143 1.35 31.92 -16.92
C ALA A 143 1.58 30.50 -16.38
N ARG A 144 0.55 29.65 -16.44
CA ARG A 144 0.64 28.25 -16.06
C ARG A 144 1.58 27.46 -16.97
N THR A 145 1.43 27.58 -18.29
CA THR A 145 2.28 26.90 -19.28
C THR A 145 3.73 27.36 -19.18
N LYS A 146 3.97 28.64 -18.84
CA LYS A 146 5.31 29.18 -18.54
C LYS A 146 5.96 28.44 -17.37
N LEU A 147 5.28 28.40 -16.22
CA LEU A 147 5.79 27.72 -15.02
C LEU A 147 6.01 26.22 -15.26
N GLU A 148 5.10 25.54 -15.96
CA GLU A 148 5.28 24.11 -16.29
C GLU A 148 6.47 23.86 -17.21
N SER A 149 6.69 24.71 -18.22
CA SER A 149 7.83 24.59 -19.12
C SER A 149 9.16 24.80 -18.38
N GLN A 150 9.20 25.76 -17.45
CA GLN A 150 10.34 26.03 -16.58
C GLN A 150 10.61 24.84 -15.64
N ALA A 151 9.58 24.29 -15.00
CA ALA A 151 9.72 23.12 -14.14
C ALA A 151 10.20 21.88 -14.92
N TYR A 152 9.68 21.66 -16.12
CA TYR A 152 10.11 20.58 -17.01
C TYR A 152 11.57 20.73 -17.45
N ALA A 153 11.98 21.94 -17.87
CA ALA A 153 13.35 22.22 -18.25
C ALA A 153 14.32 22.03 -17.08
N ALA A 154 13.97 22.54 -15.90
CA ALA A 154 14.72 22.34 -14.67
C ALA A 154 14.86 20.86 -14.31
N TRP A 155 13.79 20.06 -14.41
CA TRP A 155 13.85 18.62 -14.17
C TRP A 155 14.81 17.90 -15.14
N ILE A 156 14.69 18.12 -16.45
CA ILE A 156 15.57 17.48 -17.45
C ILE A 156 17.04 17.89 -17.24
N LYS A 157 17.28 19.15 -16.90
CA LYS A 157 18.62 19.67 -16.61
C LYS A 157 19.19 19.09 -15.31
N GLY A 158 18.37 18.94 -14.27
CA GLY A 158 18.71 18.22 -13.04
C GLY A 158 19.09 16.76 -13.33
N SER A 159 18.31 16.05 -14.16
CA SER A 159 18.63 14.68 -14.58
C SER A 159 19.95 14.59 -15.34
N LEU A 160 20.30 15.59 -16.16
CA LEU A 160 21.61 15.64 -16.83
C LEU A 160 22.76 15.77 -15.82
N TYR A 161 22.69 16.73 -14.89
CA TYR A 161 23.74 16.93 -13.88
C TYR A 161 23.86 15.74 -12.93
N PHE A 162 22.74 15.10 -12.61
CA PHE A 162 22.71 13.88 -11.81
C PHE A 162 23.53 12.76 -12.47
N GLU A 163 23.35 12.54 -13.77
CA GLU A 163 24.12 11.53 -14.52
C GLU A 163 25.58 11.92 -14.75
N LEU A 164 25.90 13.23 -14.71
CA LEU A 164 27.26 13.76 -14.69
C LEU A 164 27.93 13.67 -13.30
N GLN A 165 27.19 13.26 -12.26
CA GLN A 165 27.64 13.21 -10.87
C GLN A 165 28.00 14.60 -10.28
N GLU A 166 27.46 15.68 -10.86
CA GLU A 166 27.57 17.03 -10.32
C GLU A 166 26.43 17.27 -9.32
N TRP A 167 26.56 16.75 -8.10
CA TRP A 167 25.49 16.66 -7.11
C TRP A 167 24.91 18.02 -6.71
N GLN A 168 25.76 19.04 -6.56
CA GLN A 168 25.34 20.39 -6.18
C GLN A 168 24.40 21.01 -7.23
N ASN A 169 24.83 21.01 -8.50
CA ASN A 169 24.06 21.54 -9.61
C ASN A 169 22.77 20.72 -9.82
N ALA A 170 22.85 19.40 -9.72
CA ALA A 170 21.68 18.53 -9.82
C ALA A 170 20.63 18.84 -8.75
N MET A 171 21.07 19.01 -7.49
CA MET A 171 20.19 19.34 -6.36
C MET A 171 19.51 20.69 -6.55
N GLU A 172 20.24 21.71 -7.02
CA GLU A 172 19.69 23.04 -7.28
C GLU A 172 18.57 22.98 -8.32
N PHE A 173 18.81 22.36 -9.48
CA PHE A 173 17.79 22.25 -10.53
C PHE A 173 16.59 21.37 -10.13
N PHE A 174 16.81 20.30 -9.36
CA PHE A 174 15.69 19.51 -8.82
C PHE A 174 14.87 20.29 -7.79
N ARG A 175 15.50 21.10 -6.92
CA ARG A 175 14.78 21.98 -5.99
C ARG A 175 13.99 23.07 -6.69
N ILE A 176 14.51 23.64 -7.77
CA ILE A 176 13.77 24.59 -8.61
C ILE A 176 12.52 23.91 -9.20
N SER A 177 12.68 22.72 -9.78
CA SER A 177 11.53 21.96 -10.31
C SER A 177 10.52 21.58 -9.23
N GLN A 178 10.98 21.17 -8.04
CA GLN A 178 10.14 20.85 -6.89
C GLN A 178 9.32 22.09 -6.46
N THR A 179 9.99 23.21 -6.22
CA THR A 179 9.34 24.45 -5.74
C THR A 179 8.27 24.94 -6.71
N ILE A 180 8.52 24.84 -8.02
CA ILE A 180 7.53 25.26 -9.02
C ILE A 180 6.33 24.32 -9.03
N TYR A 181 6.55 23.00 -9.00
CA TYR A 181 5.43 22.04 -8.96
C TYR A 181 4.64 22.10 -7.64
N GLU A 182 5.29 22.38 -6.51
CA GLU A 182 4.62 22.63 -5.22
C GLU A 182 3.73 23.87 -5.31
N LYS A 183 4.25 25.00 -5.79
CA LYS A 183 3.47 26.24 -5.98
C LYS A 183 2.31 26.06 -6.96
N LEU A 184 2.52 25.31 -8.04
CA LEU A 184 1.43 24.96 -8.96
C LEU A 184 0.37 24.10 -8.25
N SER A 185 0.78 23.15 -7.40
CA SER A 185 -0.15 22.30 -6.66
C SER A 185 -0.99 23.03 -5.61
N GLU A 186 -0.52 24.17 -5.08
CA GLU A 186 -1.28 25.01 -4.14
C GLU A 186 -2.34 25.88 -4.83
N ALA A 187 -2.14 26.19 -6.11
CA ALA A 187 -2.96 27.15 -6.85
C ALA A 187 -4.10 26.50 -7.67
N LEU A 188 -4.23 25.17 -7.66
CA LEU A 188 -5.07 24.41 -8.59
C LEU A 188 -6.17 23.59 -7.89
N ASN A 189 -7.18 23.17 -8.67
CA ASN A 189 -8.31 22.35 -8.23
C ASN A 189 -7.88 20.91 -7.86
N GLU A 190 -8.58 20.29 -6.90
CA GLU A 190 -8.20 19.03 -6.23
C GLU A 190 -7.77 17.89 -7.18
N ASP A 191 -8.42 17.72 -8.33
CA ASP A 191 -8.12 16.65 -9.29
C ASP A 191 -6.75 16.79 -9.98
N GLU A 192 -6.31 18.03 -10.25
CA GLU A 192 -5.04 18.30 -10.92
C GLU A 192 -3.86 18.32 -9.93
N VAL A 193 -4.12 18.61 -8.65
CA VAL A 193 -3.13 18.64 -7.56
C VAL A 193 -2.44 17.29 -7.39
N VAL A 194 -3.17 16.19 -7.58
CA VAL A 194 -2.64 14.82 -7.42
C VAL A 194 -1.43 14.60 -8.34
N LEU A 195 -1.50 15.07 -9.59
CA LEU A 195 -0.44 14.86 -10.58
C LEU A 195 0.86 15.59 -10.20
N TYR A 196 0.76 16.84 -9.73
CA TYR A 196 1.93 17.60 -9.31
C TYR A 196 2.54 17.06 -8.02
N LYS A 197 1.71 16.64 -7.06
CA LYS A 197 2.19 15.98 -5.83
C LYS A 197 2.94 14.69 -6.14
N GLN A 198 2.40 13.84 -7.02
CA GLN A 198 3.11 12.64 -7.49
C GLN A 198 4.46 13.00 -8.13
N ARG A 199 4.50 14.08 -8.91
CA ARG A 199 5.76 14.53 -9.52
C ARG A 199 6.77 15.01 -8.50
N VAL A 200 6.34 15.73 -7.47
CA VAL A 200 7.21 16.15 -6.36
C VAL A 200 7.74 14.93 -5.62
N GLU A 201 6.88 13.96 -5.30
CA GLU A 201 7.29 12.70 -4.65
C GLU A 201 8.33 11.93 -5.47
N GLU A 202 8.24 11.93 -6.81
CA GLU A 202 9.26 11.34 -7.70
C GLU A 202 10.63 12.04 -7.66
N LEU A 203 10.69 13.33 -7.31
CA LEU A 203 11.94 14.08 -7.24
C LEU A 203 12.67 13.91 -5.90
N ILE A 204 11.94 13.65 -4.81
CA ILE A 204 12.50 13.59 -3.45
C ILE A 204 13.66 12.59 -3.33
N PRO A 205 13.59 11.34 -3.83
CA PRO A 205 14.72 10.40 -3.73
C PRO A 205 15.99 10.93 -4.40
N ASN A 206 15.87 11.57 -5.56
CA ASN A 206 17.00 12.17 -6.28
C ASN A 206 17.63 13.32 -5.49
N ILE A 207 16.81 14.18 -4.88
CA ILE A 207 17.27 15.30 -4.05
C ILE A 207 18.01 14.80 -2.80
N ARG A 208 17.47 13.78 -2.12
CA ARG A 208 18.10 13.19 -0.93
C ARG A 208 19.40 12.46 -1.28
N TYR A 209 19.44 11.78 -2.42
CA TYR A 209 20.67 11.15 -2.92
C TYR A 209 21.77 12.19 -3.21
N CYS A 210 21.42 13.32 -3.84
CA CYS A 210 22.36 14.42 -4.02
C CYS A 210 22.85 14.98 -2.67
N ALA A 211 21.95 15.22 -1.72
CA ALA A 211 22.29 15.75 -0.39
C ALA A 211 23.27 14.84 0.36
N TYR A 212 23.06 13.52 0.29
CA TYR A 212 23.99 12.55 0.86
C TYR A 212 25.39 12.66 0.26
N ASN A 213 25.51 12.68 -1.07
CA ASN A 213 26.80 12.76 -1.74
C ASN A 213 27.52 14.12 -1.53
N ILE A 214 26.78 15.16 -1.13
CA ILE A 214 27.34 16.46 -0.74
C ILE A 214 27.91 16.41 0.69
N GLY A 215 27.42 15.50 1.54
CA GLY A 215 27.92 15.30 2.92
C GLY A 215 26.85 15.31 4.01
N ASP A 216 25.55 15.29 3.66
CA ASP A 216 24.48 15.22 4.65
C ASP A 216 24.18 13.76 5.05
N GLU A 217 24.74 13.32 6.18
CA GLU A 217 24.58 11.95 6.69
C GLU A 217 23.14 11.62 7.08
N THR A 218 22.31 12.64 7.42
CA THR A 218 20.92 12.45 7.80
C THR A 218 20.04 12.02 6.63
N ALA A 219 20.45 12.35 5.39
CA ALA A 219 19.72 12.01 4.18
C ALA A 219 19.65 10.50 3.93
N ILE A 220 20.59 9.71 4.45
CA ILE A 220 20.56 8.23 4.34
C ILE A 220 19.40 7.64 5.13
N ASN A 221 19.17 8.14 6.35
CA ASN A 221 18.09 7.66 7.20
C ASN A 221 16.72 7.96 6.56
N ASP A 222 16.59 9.10 5.89
CA ASP A 222 15.39 9.44 5.12
C ASP A 222 15.22 8.57 3.86
N LEU A 223 16.31 8.29 3.13
CA LEU A 223 16.30 7.36 1.99
C LEU A 223 15.92 5.94 2.40
N LEU A 224 16.42 5.47 3.56
CA LEU A 224 16.06 4.19 4.16
C LEU A 224 14.56 4.12 4.49
N LYS A 225 14.00 5.15 5.14
CA LYS A 225 12.56 5.25 5.43
C LYS A 225 11.71 5.24 4.16
N MET A 226 12.12 6.00 3.13
CA MET A 226 11.40 6.07 1.86
C MET A 226 11.37 4.72 1.14
N ARG A 227 12.49 3.99 1.16
CA ARG A 227 12.56 2.64 0.59
C ARG A 227 11.65 1.65 1.33
N LEU A 228 11.67 1.66 2.66
CA LEU A 228 10.86 0.75 3.49
C LEU A 228 9.36 1.01 3.33
N SER A 229 8.96 2.26 3.06
CA SER A 229 7.56 2.62 2.79
C SER A 229 7.04 2.23 1.39
N GLY A 230 7.85 1.59 0.54
CA GLY A 230 7.45 1.14 -0.81
C GLY A 230 7.24 2.26 -1.83
N LYS A 231 7.56 3.53 -1.48
CA LYS A 231 7.34 4.71 -2.34
C LYS A 231 8.38 4.87 -3.47
N THR A 232 9.40 4.01 -3.54
CA THR A 232 10.48 4.08 -4.55
C THR A 232 10.35 3.04 -5.66
N ALA A 233 9.12 2.66 -6.06
CA ALA A 233 8.85 1.60 -7.03
C ALA A 233 9.17 1.94 -8.52
N GLY A 234 10.01 2.94 -8.78
CA GLY A 234 10.16 3.56 -10.12
C GLY A 234 11.53 3.49 -10.79
N GLU A 235 12.62 3.18 -10.09
CA GLU A 235 13.96 3.11 -10.70
C GLU A 235 14.79 1.94 -10.14
N ASP A 236 14.70 0.77 -10.77
CA ASP A 236 15.46 -0.47 -10.48
C ASP A 236 16.99 -0.33 -10.45
N LEU A 237 17.51 0.84 -10.84
CA LEU A 237 18.94 1.13 -10.92
C LEU A 237 19.40 2.03 -9.77
N LEU A 238 18.55 2.96 -9.33
CA LEU A 238 18.81 3.77 -8.15
C LEU A 238 18.70 2.90 -6.89
N SER A 239 17.82 1.89 -6.90
CA SER A 239 17.77 0.86 -5.85
C SER A 239 19.11 0.15 -5.66
N ASN A 240 19.79 -0.30 -6.71
CA ASN A 240 21.07 -1.02 -6.57
C ASN A 240 22.19 -0.12 -6.02
N ALA A 241 22.25 1.14 -6.47
CA ALA A 241 23.20 2.12 -5.92
C ALA A 241 22.88 2.47 -4.45
N LEU A 242 21.60 2.63 -4.12
CA LEU A 242 21.14 2.81 -2.74
C LEU A 242 21.46 1.60 -1.86
N ASP A 243 21.32 0.38 -2.36
CA ASP A 243 21.62 -0.86 -1.62
C ASP A 243 23.10 -0.94 -1.25
N HIS A 244 23.95 -0.60 -2.21
CA HIS A 244 25.38 -0.54 -1.99
C HIS A 244 25.76 0.54 -0.98
N LEU A 245 25.14 1.73 -1.06
CA LEU A 245 25.37 2.80 -0.09
C LEU A 245 24.86 2.45 1.32
N ILE A 246 23.70 1.80 1.42
CA ILE A 246 23.15 1.32 2.70
C ILE A 246 24.11 0.28 3.31
N ALA A 247 24.62 -0.66 2.51
CA ALA A 247 25.59 -1.64 2.98
C ALA A 247 26.87 -0.96 3.48
N GLN A 248 27.42 0.00 2.71
CA GLN A 248 28.62 0.74 3.11
C GLN A 248 28.42 1.58 4.38
N THR A 249 27.26 2.23 4.54
CA THR A 249 26.96 2.98 5.78
C THR A 249 26.83 2.04 6.97
N ARG A 250 26.20 0.88 6.79
CA ARG A 250 26.11 -0.15 7.84
C ARG A 250 27.48 -0.68 8.23
N GLU A 251 28.39 -0.91 7.28
CA GLU A 251 29.77 -1.28 7.55
C GLU A 251 30.50 -0.20 8.37
N LYS A 252 30.37 1.08 7.99
CA LYS A 252 30.97 2.20 8.76
C LYS A 252 30.42 2.29 10.18
N GLN A 253 29.10 2.16 10.36
CA GLN A 253 28.48 2.14 11.68
C GLN A 253 28.90 0.91 12.48
N ALA A 254 29.06 -0.25 11.84
CA ALA A 254 29.54 -1.46 12.49
C ALA A 254 30.97 -1.30 13.03
N VAL A 255 31.84 -0.48 12.42
CA VAL A 255 33.17 -0.22 12.97
C VAL A 255 33.11 0.54 14.31
N THR A 256 32.09 1.39 14.50
CA THR A 256 31.92 2.16 15.75
C THR A 256 31.33 1.34 16.90
N LEU A 257 30.63 0.24 16.63
CA LEU A 257 29.97 -0.59 17.65
C LEU A 257 30.93 -1.60 18.30
N SER A 258 31.92 -1.13 19.05
CA SER A 258 32.94 -2.01 19.68
C SER A 258 32.44 -2.76 20.92
N GLU A 259 31.43 -2.25 21.62
CA GLU A 259 30.89 -2.80 22.86
C GLU A 259 29.37 -2.72 22.88
N VAL A 260 28.72 -3.72 23.48
CA VAL A 260 27.27 -3.69 23.76
C VAL A 260 27.03 -3.91 25.24
N GLU A 261 26.11 -3.13 25.80
CA GLU A 261 25.68 -3.27 27.19
C GLU A 261 24.41 -4.11 27.28
N TRP A 262 24.46 -5.18 28.07
CA TRP A 262 23.30 -6.03 28.36
C TRP A 262 23.31 -6.42 29.84
N ARG A 263 22.16 -6.23 30.52
CA ARG A 263 21.99 -6.54 31.96
C ARG A 263 23.11 -5.95 32.85
N ASN A 264 23.45 -4.68 32.64
CA ASN A 264 24.50 -3.93 33.34
C ASN A 264 25.93 -4.51 33.16
N ARG A 265 26.16 -5.31 32.12
CA ARG A 265 27.48 -5.82 31.74
C ARG A 265 27.82 -5.36 30.33
N LYS A 266 29.04 -4.86 30.15
CA LYS A 266 29.57 -4.48 28.83
C LYS A 266 30.27 -5.69 28.19
N ILE A 267 29.86 -5.99 26.97
CA ILE A 267 30.34 -7.13 26.18
C ILE A 267 31.14 -6.58 25.00
N PRO A 268 32.46 -6.84 24.92
CA PRO A 268 33.25 -6.42 23.76
C PRO A 268 32.92 -7.28 22.54
N VAL A 269 32.61 -6.65 21.40
CA VAL A 269 32.25 -7.32 20.14
C VAL A 269 33.35 -7.12 19.11
N ARG A 270 34.25 -8.12 19.02
CA ARG A 270 35.42 -8.05 18.12
C ARG A 270 35.09 -8.40 16.66
N GLN A 271 34.11 -9.27 16.46
CA GLN A 271 33.76 -9.77 15.13
C GLN A 271 32.80 -8.83 14.41
N GLU A 272 33.14 -8.47 13.18
CA GLU A 272 32.36 -7.55 12.34
C GLU A 272 30.95 -8.08 12.02
N LYS A 273 30.83 -9.37 11.70
CA LYS A 273 29.53 -10.00 11.43
C LYS A 273 28.54 -9.86 12.58
N ILE A 274 29.02 -9.93 13.83
CA ILE A 274 28.18 -9.75 15.02
C ILE A 274 27.79 -8.29 15.19
N ARG A 275 28.70 -7.34 14.94
CA ARG A 275 28.39 -5.91 14.99
C ARG A 275 27.30 -5.53 13.99
N LEU A 276 27.41 -6.01 12.75
CA LEU A 276 26.38 -5.83 11.72
C LEU A 276 25.04 -6.44 12.14
N PHE A 277 25.05 -7.65 12.71
CA PHE A 277 23.84 -8.28 13.23
C PHE A 277 23.20 -7.46 14.35
N LEU A 278 23.97 -6.96 15.30
CA LEU A 278 23.47 -6.17 16.43
C LEU A 278 22.88 -4.82 15.98
N LEU A 279 23.46 -4.19 14.97
CA LEU A 279 22.86 -3.03 14.31
C LEU A 279 21.54 -3.38 13.63
N ASN A 280 21.48 -4.53 12.93
CA ASN A 280 20.24 -5.00 12.32
C ASN A 280 19.14 -5.28 13.37
N VAL A 281 19.50 -5.75 14.57
CA VAL A 281 18.56 -5.90 15.69
C VAL A 281 17.97 -4.54 16.10
N GLN A 282 18.79 -3.48 16.17
CA GLN A 282 18.31 -2.13 16.47
C GLN A 282 17.39 -1.59 15.37
N ASP A 283 17.79 -1.73 14.10
CA ASP A 283 16.98 -1.33 12.94
C ASP A 283 15.66 -2.09 12.84
N SER A 284 15.65 -3.37 13.21
CA SER A 284 14.49 -4.26 13.06
C SER A 284 13.27 -3.75 13.84
N GLN A 285 13.48 -3.06 14.96
CA GLN A 285 12.39 -2.51 15.75
C GLN A 285 11.66 -1.39 14.98
N MET A 286 12.40 -0.50 14.32
CA MET A 286 11.80 0.50 13.42
C MET A 286 11.12 -0.14 12.20
N GLN A 287 11.71 -1.20 11.64
CA GLN A 287 11.12 -1.92 10.50
C GLN A 287 9.79 -2.58 10.86
N VAL A 288 9.67 -3.15 12.06
CA VAL A 288 8.43 -3.76 12.56
C VAL A 288 7.35 -2.70 12.81
N GLU A 289 7.71 -1.52 13.33
CA GLU A 289 6.77 -0.41 13.52
C GLU A 289 6.24 0.16 12.18
N GLN A 290 7.07 0.20 11.15
CA GLN A 290 6.74 0.75 9.83
C GLN A 290 6.06 -0.24 8.87
N ALA A 291 6.06 -1.54 9.19
CA ALA A 291 5.48 -2.56 8.34
C ALA A 291 3.95 -2.44 8.25
N ALA A 292 3.42 -2.50 7.03
CA ALA A 292 2.00 -2.30 6.73
C ALA A 292 1.08 -3.33 7.40
N ASP A 293 1.45 -4.62 7.31
CA ASP A 293 0.61 -5.74 7.73
C ASP A 293 1.32 -6.66 8.73
N LEU A 294 0.55 -7.43 9.51
CA LEU A 294 1.07 -8.44 10.44
C LEU A 294 2.00 -9.46 9.75
N GLN A 295 1.69 -9.86 8.51
CA GLN A 295 2.52 -10.79 7.75
C GLN A 295 3.89 -10.19 7.41
N ALA A 296 3.95 -8.90 7.09
CA ALA A 296 5.19 -8.19 6.84
C ALA A 296 6.02 -8.07 8.12
N LYS A 297 5.38 -7.82 9.27
CA LYS A 297 6.06 -7.82 10.58
C LYS A 297 6.67 -9.18 10.92
N ILE A 298 5.94 -10.27 10.67
CA ILE A 298 6.43 -11.64 10.87
C ILE A 298 7.67 -11.90 9.98
N ALA A 299 7.62 -11.50 8.71
CA ALA A 299 8.72 -11.69 7.77
C ALA A 299 10.02 -10.96 8.20
N VAL A 300 9.91 -9.77 8.80
CA VAL A 300 11.06 -9.05 9.37
C VAL A 300 11.73 -9.88 10.47
N TYR A 301 10.94 -10.42 11.40
CA TYR A 301 11.48 -11.27 12.47
C TYR A 301 12.06 -12.60 11.96
N GLU A 302 11.44 -13.23 10.95
CA GLU A 302 11.97 -14.46 10.36
C GLU A 302 13.35 -14.23 9.74
N ARG A 303 13.53 -13.12 9.00
CA ARG A 303 14.83 -12.74 8.46
C ARG A 303 15.86 -12.50 9.57
N LEU A 304 15.47 -11.76 10.62
CA LEU A 304 16.35 -11.48 11.75
C LEU A 304 16.75 -12.76 12.51
N LEU A 305 15.85 -13.73 12.66
CA LEU A 305 16.13 -15.01 13.32
C LEU A 305 17.12 -15.86 12.52
N MET A 306 17.09 -15.79 11.18
CA MET A 306 18.05 -16.45 10.31
C MET A 306 19.44 -15.82 10.49
N ASP A 307 19.54 -14.48 10.44
CA ASP A 307 20.79 -13.76 10.68
C ASP A 307 21.34 -14.04 12.10
N CYS A 308 20.46 -14.19 13.10
CA CYS A 308 20.83 -14.50 14.48
C CYS A 308 21.44 -15.90 14.62
N LYS A 309 20.91 -16.89 13.88
CA LYS A 309 21.45 -18.25 13.86
C LYS A 309 22.89 -18.24 13.31
N ASP A 310 23.13 -17.47 12.25
CA ASP A 310 24.46 -17.33 11.67
C ASP A 310 25.40 -16.63 12.65
N ALA A 311 24.96 -15.54 13.31
CA ALA A 311 25.75 -14.85 14.33
C ALA A 311 26.14 -15.76 15.51
N ILE A 312 25.21 -16.57 16.04
CA ILE A 312 25.49 -17.54 17.11
C ILE A 312 26.52 -18.58 16.64
N GLN A 313 26.43 -19.04 15.39
CA GLN A 313 27.37 -20.00 14.85
C GLN A 313 28.78 -19.42 14.75
N VAL A 314 28.91 -18.16 14.35
CA VAL A 314 30.21 -17.47 14.29
C VAL A 314 30.86 -17.35 15.69
N VAL A 315 30.09 -17.03 16.75
CA VAL A 315 30.61 -17.04 18.13
C VAL A 315 31.04 -18.44 18.55
N ARG A 316 30.23 -19.46 18.24
CA ARG A 316 30.51 -20.86 18.60
C ARG A 316 31.81 -21.35 17.96
N ASP A 317 32.05 -20.98 16.72
CA ASP A 317 33.29 -21.33 16.02
C ASP A 317 34.49 -20.57 16.61
N GLU A 318 34.34 -19.30 17.00
CA GLU A 318 35.39 -18.57 17.73
C GLU A 318 35.71 -19.23 19.08
N MET A 319 34.70 -19.69 19.81
CA MET A 319 34.90 -20.38 21.10
C MET A 319 35.68 -21.69 20.93
N LYS A 320 35.40 -22.46 19.88
CA LYS A 320 36.16 -23.69 19.56
C LYS A 320 37.61 -23.37 19.21
N ASP A 321 37.85 -22.33 18.41
CA ASP A 321 39.20 -21.88 18.05
C ASP A 321 40.00 -21.39 19.27
N GLN A 322 39.35 -20.74 20.23
CA GLN A 322 40.01 -20.28 21.46
C GLN A 322 40.35 -21.41 22.43
N ALA A 323 39.52 -22.47 22.49
CA ALA A 323 39.81 -23.66 23.28
C ALA A 323 41.09 -24.39 22.82
N GLY A 324 41.39 -24.34 21.52
CA GLY A 324 42.63 -24.92 20.95
C GLY A 324 43.90 -24.09 21.14
N LYS A 325 43.80 -22.81 21.55
CA LYS A 325 44.92 -21.84 21.56
C LYS A 325 45.32 -21.30 22.93
N GLY A 326 44.78 -21.85 24.04
CA GLY A 326 45.24 -21.57 25.40
C GLY A 326 45.20 -20.08 25.81
N ARG A 327 44.13 -19.34 25.43
CA ARG A 327 43.96 -17.93 25.82
C ARG A 327 43.26 -17.78 27.18
N SER A 328 43.45 -16.59 27.80
CA SER A 328 42.95 -16.16 29.11
C SER A 328 41.48 -16.52 29.39
N GLU A 329 41.22 -17.06 30.59
CA GLU A 329 39.91 -17.42 31.14
C GLU A 329 38.87 -16.28 31.07
N ALA A 330 39.32 -15.03 31.20
CA ALA A 330 38.46 -13.84 31.08
C ALA A 330 37.90 -13.63 29.66
N ALA A 331 38.68 -13.96 28.61
CA ALA A 331 38.22 -13.87 27.23
C ALA A 331 37.23 -14.99 26.87
N HIS A 332 37.36 -16.15 27.51
CA HIS A 332 36.42 -17.24 27.36
C HIS A 332 35.07 -16.91 28.03
N SER A 333 35.11 -16.37 29.25
CA SER A 333 33.91 -15.92 29.97
C SER A 333 33.14 -14.83 29.22
N SER A 334 33.83 -13.86 28.61
CA SER A 334 33.16 -12.81 27.81
C SER A 334 32.51 -13.34 26.53
N LEU A 335 33.11 -14.35 25.88
CA LEU A 335 32.50 -15.02 24.72
C LEU A 335 31.29 -15.88 25.10
N ILE A 336 31.34 -16.59 26.24
CA ILE A 336 30.19 -17.32 26.77
C ILE A 336 29.04 -16.35 27.02
N PHE A 337 29.32 -15.21 27.65
CA PHE A 337 28.29 -14.20 27.92
C PHE A 337 27.75 -13.55 26.64
N LEU A 338 28.59 -13.31 25.63
CA LEU A 338 28.16 -12.89 24.29
C LEU A 338 27.25 -13.94 23.64
N GLN A 339 27.58 -15.22 23.75
CA GLN A 339 26.74 -16.31 23.26
C GLN A 339 25.39 -16.36 24.00
N SER A 340 25.38 -16.17 25.33
CA SER A 340 24.15 -16.06 26.11
C SER A 340 23.30 -14.88 25.65
N TYR A 341 23.91 -13.73 25.35
CA TYR A 341 23.20 -12.57 24.84
C TYR A 341 22.58 -12.81 23.45
N LEU A 342 23.35 -13.36 22.50
CA LEU A 342 22.81 -13.69 21.17
C LEU A 342 21.71 -14.75 21.26
N THR A 343 21.86 -15.72 22.16
CA THR A 343 20.82 -16.73 22.41
C THR A 343 19.57 -16.10 23.02
N TYR A 344 19.73 -15.15 23.96
CA TYR A 344 18.62 -14.36 24.48
C TYR A 344 17.89 -13.59 23.37
N ILE A 345 18.61 -12.93 22.46
CA ILE A 345 18.01 -12.24 21.30
C ILE A 345 17.20 -13.25 20.47
N ARG A 346 17.77 -14.41 20.12
CA ARG A 346 17.06 -15.46 19.38
C ARG A 346 15.76 -15.87 20.06
N LEU A 347 15.81 -16.15 21.37
CA LEU A 347 14.65 -16.57 22.15
C LEU A 347 13.60 -15.46 22.23
N SER A 348 14.02 -14.22 22.51
CA SER A 348 13.15 -13.04 22.66
C SER A 348 12.46 -12.70 21.36
N LYS A 349 13.19 -12.67 20.24
CA LYS A 349 12.62 -12.41 18.92
C LYS A 349 11.74 -13.56 18.42
N THR A 350 12.01 -14.80 18.85
CA THR A 350 11.11 -15.94 18.62
C THR A 350 9.79 -15.76 19.36
N VAL A 351 9.81 -15.26 20.61
CA VAL A 351 8.59 -14.93 21.37
C VAL A 351 7.81 -13.82 20.67
N GLU A 352 8.44 -12.69 20.34
CA GLU A 352 7.80 -11.56 19.62
C GLU A 352 7.14 -12.00 18.30
N ARG A 353 7.85 -12.81 17.49
CA ARG A 353 7.31 -13.36 16.24
C ARG A 353 6.09 -14.25 16.47
N ASN A 354 6.12 -15.12 17.47
CA ASN A 354 4.99 -16.01 17.77
C ASN A 354 3.79 -15.24 18.33
N LEU A 355 4.01 -14.13 19.05
CA LEU A 355 2.92 -13.25 19.50
C LEU A 355 2.20 -12.60 18.31
N LEU A 356 2.94 -12.09 17.32
CA LEU A 356 2.34 -11.57 16.08
C LEU A 356 1.63 -12.66 15.28
N PHE A 357 2.18 -13.87 15.24
CA PHE A 357 1.54 -15.01 14.61
C PHE A 357 0.21 -15.37 15.31
N ILE A 358 0.18 -15.33 16.65
CA ILE A 358 -1.03 -15.51 17.44
C ILE A 358 -2.06 -14.40 17.16
N GLU A 359 -1.63 -13.14 17.04
CA GLU A 359 -2.53 -12.02 16.68
C GLU A 359 -3.17 -12.25 15.30
N SER A 360 -2.37 -12.65 14.30
CA SER A 360 -2.87 -13.03 12.96
C SER A 360 -3.88 -14.18 13.01
N LEU A 361 -3.59 -15.23 13.80
CA LEU A 361 -4.51 -16.35 14.00
C LEU A 361 -5.83 -15.93 14.68
N LYS A 362 -5.79 -15.00 15.64
CA LYS A 362 -6.98 -14.47 16.30
C LYS A 362 -7.83 -13.60 15.37
N GLU A 363 -7.21 -12.78 14.53
CA GLU A 363 -7.93 -11.99 13.51
C GLU A 363 -8.67 -12.90 12.53
N ASN A 364 -8.03 -14.00 12.11
CA ASN A 364 -8.66 -14.99 11.23
C ASN A 364 -9.78 -15.79 11.91
N MET A 365 -9.80 -15.90 13.25
CA MET A 365 -10.93 -16.51 13.98
C MET A 365 -12.14 -15.58 14.08
N ASN A 366 -11.93 -14.27 14.22
CA ASN A 366 -13.00 -13.30 14.44
C ASN A 366 -13.65 -12.80 13.13
N SER A 367 -13.01 -13.01 11.97
CA SER A 367 -13.47 -12.54 10.66
C SER A 367 -13.69 -13.70 9.67
N PRO A 368 -14.73 -14.54 9.85
CA PRO A 368 -14.99 -15.69 8.98
C PRO A 368 -15.37 -15.32 7.53
N GLU A 369 -15.78 -14.08 7.25
CA GLU A 369 -16.23 -13.62 5.92
C GLU A 369 -15.10 -13.41 4.90
N VAL A 370 -13.84 -13.30 5.33
CA VAL A 370 -12.67 -13.07 4.43
C VAL A 370 -12.07 -14.40 3.93
N ALA A 371 -12.63 -15.55 4.29
CA ALA A 371 -12.18 -16.87 3.87
C ALA A 371 -12.59 -17.25 2.42
N VAL A 372 -12.66 -16.26 1.51
CA VAL A 372 -13.00 -16.48 0.09
C VAL A 372 -11.79 -16.98 -0.73
N ASP A 373 -10.56 -16.88 -0.22
CA ASP A 373 -9.32 -17.27 -0.92
C ASP A 373 -8.53 -18.41 -0.24
N GLY A 374 -9.17 -19.55 0.03
CA GLY A 374 -8.47 -20.80 0.36
C GLY A 374 -7.67 -20.83 1.68
N LYS A 375 -7.80 -19.81 2.54
CA LYS A 375 -7.21 -19.79 3.89
C LYS A 375 -8.08 -20.58 4.86
N LYS A 376 -7.49 -21.55 5.56
CA LYS A 376 -8.16 -22.38 6.56
C LYS A 376 -8.70 -21.49 7.69
N ILE A 377 -9.99 -21.67 8.04
CA ILE A 377 -10.57 -21.13 9.27
C ILE A 377 -9.70 -21.58 10.44
N THR A 378 -9.25 -20.62 11.24
CA THR A 378 -8.40 -20.90 12.40
C THR A 378 -9.25 -21.50 13.50
N LYS A 379 -8.78 -22.58 14.14
CA LYS A 379 -9.46 -23.26 15.24
C LYS A 379 -8.73 -22.97 16.57
N PRO A 380 -9.40 -23.09 17.74
CA PRO A 380 -8.75 -22.91 19.04
C PRO A 380 -7.50 -23.78 19.25
N GLN A 381 -7.49 -24.99 18.68
CA GLN A 381 -6.33 -25.89 18.71
C GLN A 381 -5.07 -25.30 18.05
N ASP A 382 -5.23 -24.44 17.04
CA ASP A 382 -4.11 -23.88 16.27
C ASP A 382 -3.35 -22.82 17.09
N LEU A 383 -3.96 -22.29 18.16
CA LEU A 383 -3.35 -21.34 19.09
C LEU A 383 -2.54 -22.00 20.19
N VAL A 384 -2.77 -23.29 20.49
CA VAL A 384 -2.07 -24.01 21.57
C VAL A 384 -0.57 -24.12 21.28
N ARG A 385 -0.22 -24.51 20.05
CA ARG A 385 1.17 -24.78 19.66
C ARG A 385 2.06 -23.52 19.70
N PRO A 386 1.64 -22.34 19.17
CA PRO A 386 2.38 -21.10 19.34
C PRO A 386 2.63 -20.71 20.81
N TYR A 387 1.64 -20.87 21.70
CA TYR A 387 1.84 -20.59 23.13
C TYR A 387 2.80 -21.60 23.79
N GLU A 388 2.78 -22.89 23.41
CA GLU A 388 3.78 -23.85 23.87
C GLU A 388 5.20 -23.44 23.47
N ILE A 389 5.39 -22.99 22.22
CA ILE A 389 6.68 -22.51 21.74
C ILE A 389 7.13 -21.30 22.56
N ILE A 390 6.25 -20.35 22.85
CA ILE A 390 6.58 -19.19 23.71
C ILE A 390 7.03 -19.66 25.10
N ILE A 391 6.27 -20.55 25.73
CA ILE A 391 6.59 -21.09 27.07
C ILE A 391 7.94 -21.82 27.05
N GLN A 392 8.21 -22.61 26.01
CA GLN A 392 9.50 -23.29 25.86
C GLN A 392 10.65 -22.28 25.75
N ASN A 393 10.53 -21.26 24.91
CA ASN A 393 11.57 -20.24 24.76
C ASN A 393 11.80 -19.46 26.06
N LEU A 394 10.75 -19.14 26.82
CA LEU A 394 10.88 -18.49 28.13
C LEU A 394 11.56 -19.39 29.16
N ASN A 395 11.28 -20.69 29.17
CA ASN A 395 11.99 -21.62 30.04
C ASN A 395 13.46 -21.82 29.62
N GLU A 396 13.76 -21.76 28.32
CA GLU A 396 15.15 -21.75 27.82
C GLU A 396 15.88 -20.46 28.25
N MET A 397 15.19 -19.32 28.31
CA MET A 397 15.77 -18.05 28.78
C MET A 397 16.24 -18.11 30.24
N THR A 398 15.50 -18.79 31.12
CA THR A 398 15.89 -18.92 32.54
C THR A 398 17.12 -19.81 32.75
N GLN A 399 17.55 -20.55 31.72
CA GLN A 399 18.69 -21.48 31.77
C GLN A 399 19.95 -20.89 31.09
N LEU A 400 19.93 -19.61 30.71
CA LEU A 400 21.06 -18.97 30.03
C LEU A 400 22.25 -18.75 30.99
N PRO A 401 23.47 -19.18 30.59
CA PRO A 401 24.66 -18.99 31.41
C PRO A 401 24.95 -17.51 31.71
N GLY A 402 25.28 -17.21 32.96
CA GLY A 402 25.66 -15.86 33.41
C GLY A 402 24.50 -14.99 33.88
N LEU A 403 23.27 -15.53 33.88
CA LEU A 403 22.04 -14.89 34.36
C LEU A 403 21.47 -15.54 35.63
N GLU A 404 22.18 -16.51 36.22
CA GLU A 404 21.70 -17.29 37.38
C GLU A 404 21.46 -16.41 38.61
N ASN A 405 22.19 -15.30 38.72
CA ASN A 405 22.11 -14.36 39.85
C ASN A 405 21.18 -13.15 39.60
N ASP A 406 20.58 -13.03 38.41
CA ASP A 406 19.64 -11.94 38.10
C ASP A 406 18.21 -12.33 38.54
N SER A 407 17.92 -12.17 39.83
CA SER A 407 16.59 -12.50 40.40
C SER A 407 15.46 -11.76 39.68
N ASN A 408 15.68 -10.49 39.31
CA ASN A 408 14.67 -9.68 38.63
C ASN A 408 14.33 -10.28 37.25
N PHE A 409 15.34 -10.72 36.48
CA PHE A 409 15.12 -11.39 35.21
C PHE A 409 14.35 -12.69 35.34
N LEU A 410 14.75 -13.52 36.30
CA LEU A 410 14.14 -14.82 36.53
C LEU A 410 12.67 -14.67 36.92
N GLU A 411 12.37 -13.76 37.85
CA GLU A 411 11.01 -13.47 38.29
C GLU A 411 10.14 -12.89 37.16
N GLU A 412 10.68 -11.98 36.34
CA GLU A 412 9.97 -11.41 35.18
C GLU A 412 9.65 -12.47 34.12
N THR A 413 10.62 -13.33 33.82
CA THR A 413 10.49 -14.42 32.85
C THR A 413 9.52 -15.49 33.34
N GLU A 414 9.56 -15.82 34.64
CA GLU A 414 8.62 -16.76 35.25
C GLU A 414 7.20 -16.21 35.27
N ALA A 415 7.01 -14.93 35.62
CA ALA A 415 5.70 -14.28 35.59
C ALA A 415 5.08 -14.31 34.19
N SER A 416 5.91 -14.05 33.17
CA SER A 416 5.53 -14.14 31.75
C SER A 416 5.22 -15.58 31.33
N SER A 417 6.02 -16.55 31.77
CA SER A 417 5.78 -17.98 31.54
C SER A 417 4.43 -18.43 32.12
N LEU A 418 4.07 -17.96 33.32
CA LEU A 418 2.76 -18.20 33.93
C LEU A 418 1.62 -17.56 33.13
N ALA A 419 1.81 -16.32 32.64
CA ALA A 419 0.81 -15.64 31.81
C ALA A 419 0.48 -16.44 30.53
N TYR A 420 1.51 -16.89 29.81
CA TYR A 420 1.31 -17.67 28.59
C TYR A 420 0.83 -19.11 28.87
N LYS A 421 1.16 -19.70 30.02
CA LYS A 421 0.55 -20.96 30.49
C LYS A 421 -0.96 -20.79 30.69
N ALA A 422 -1.42 -19.65 31.21
CA ALA A 422 -2.85 -19.36 31.34
C ALA A 422 -3.55 -19.32 29.98
N HIS A 423 -3.00 -18.59 29.00
CA HIS A 423 -3.54 -18.55 27.64
C HIS A 423 -3.57 -19.94 26.99
N ARG A 424 -2.51 -20.73 27.11
CA ARG A 424 -2.48 -22.11 26.60
C ARG A 424 -3.57 -22.96 27.25
N CYS A 425 -3.69 -22.93 28.58
CA CYS A 425 -4.73 -23.68 29.29
C CYS A 425 -6.14 -23.27 28.89
N PHE A 426 -6.39 -21.97 28.67
CA PHE A 426 -7.66 -21.47 28.15
C PHE A 426 -8.01 -22.07 26.79
N TYR A 427 -7.10 -22.02 25.80
CA TYR A 427 -7.38 -22.57 24.48
C TYR A 427 -7.52 -24.10 24.47
N ILE A 428 -6.81 -24.81 25.36
CA ILE A 428 -7.05 -26.25 25.55
C ILE A 428 -8.45 -26.47 26.15
N ALA A 429 -8.90 -25.65 27.10
CA ALA A 429 -10.26 -25.72 27.65
C ALA A 429 -11.33 -25.49 26.57
N GLU A 430 -11.13 -24.53 25.66
CA GLU A 430 -12.02 -24.32 24.50
C GLU A 430 -12.12 -25.56 23.61
N VAL A 431 -11.02 -26.28 23.40
CA VAL A 431 -11.02 -27.54 22.61
C VAL A 431 -11.83 -28.62 23.32
N TYR A 432 -11.69 -28.79 24.64
CA TYR A 432 -12.49 -29.76 25.40
C TYR A 432 -13.97 -29.37 25.48
N SER A 433 -14.25 -28.07 25.61
CA SER A 433 -15.60 -27.49 25.57
C SER A 433 -16.28 -27.80 24.22
N ALA A 434 -15.59 -27.55 23.11
CA ALA A 434 -16.07 -27.90 21.77
C ALA A 434 -16.30 -29.41 21.57
N ALA A 435 -15.56 -30.25 22.31
CA ALA A 435 -15.72 -31.71 22.30
C ALA A 435 -16.78 -32.21 23.30
N SER A 436 -17.57 -31.33 23.93
CA SER A 436 -18.57 -31.65 24.97
C SER A 436 -18.00 -32.37 26.21
N LYS A 437 -16.69 -32.22 26.46
CA LYS A 437 -15.99 -32.74 27.64
C LYS A 437 -15.95 -31.67 28.73
N TRP A 438 -17.11 -31.42 29.32
CA TRP A 438 -17.35 -30.25 30.17
C TRP A 438 -16.55 -30.28 31.48
N VAL A 439 -16.37 -31.46 32.09
CA VAL A 439 -15.65 -31.60 33.36
C VAL A 439 -14.17 -31.23 33.17
N GLU A 440 -13.55 -31.73 32.12
CA GLU A 440 -12.17 -31.43 31.74
C GLU A 440 -12.02 -29.95 31.37
N ALA A 441 -12.99 -29.37 30.64
CA ALA A 441 -12.99 -27.95 30.31
C ALA A 441 -13.03 -27.07 31.57
N VAL A 442 -13.93 -27.34 32.51
CA VAL A 442 -14.04 -26.60 33.79
C VAL A 442 -12.76 -26.71 34.62
N ALA A 443 -12.15 -27.90 34.68
CA ALA A 443 -10.88 -28.09 35.38
C ALA A 443 -9.75 -27.26 34.76
N LEU A 444 -9.68 -27.19 33.43
CA LEU A 444 -8.68 -26.40 32.71
C LEU A 444 -8.91 -24.89 32.83
N TYR A 445 -10.17 -24.44 32.81
CA TYR A 445 -10.50 -23.04 33.11
C TYR A 445 -10.07 -22.66 34.53
N GLY A 446 -10.34 -23.50 35.52
CA GLY A 446 -9.87 -23.28 36.90
C GLY A 446 -8.35 -23.19 37.02
N ARG A 447 -7.61 -24.05 36.29
CA ARG A 447 -6.15 -24.00 36.24
C ARG A 447 -5.63 -22.74 35.55
N ALA A 448 -6.27 -22.31 34.47
CA ALA A 448 -5.92 -21.05 33.79
C ALA A 448 -6.13 -19.85 34.72
N GLU A 449 -7.24 -19.81 35.47
CA GLU A 449 -7.55 -18.80 36.48
C GLU A 449 -6.48 -18.73 37.59
N GLU A 450 -5.99 -19.88 38.06
CA GLU A 450 -4.90 -19.95 39.03
C GLU A 450 -3.59 -19.35 38.47
N TYR A 451 -3.24 -19.66 37.22
CA TYR A 451 -2.07 -19.08 36.58
C TYR A 451 -2.19 -17.57 36.40
N ILE A 452 -3.37 -17.05 36.05
CA ILE A 452 -3.63 -15.60 35.99
C ILE A 452 -3.40 -14.98 37.36
N LYS A 453 -4.00 -15.54 38.42
CA LYS A 453 -3.85 -15.02 39.79
C LYS A 453 -2.40 -15.00 40.25
N ARG A 454 -1.62 -16.05 39.97
CA ARG A 454 -0.19 -16.12 40.31
C ARG A 454 0.63 -15.10 39.51
N SER A 455 0.37 -14.99 38.21
CA SER A 455 1.08 -14.05 37.32
C SER A 455 0.80 -12.58 37.68
N LEU A 456 -0.46 -12.21 37.92
CA LEU A 456 -0.85 -10.84 38.28
C LEU A 456 -0.43 -10.44 39.70
N LYS A 457 -0.23 -11.40 40.61
CA LYS A 457 0.33 -11.14 41.95
C LYS A 457 1.83 -10.86 41.93
N ASN A 458 2.54 -11.28 40.88
CA ASN A 458 3.99 -11.11 40.80
C ASN A 458 4.33 -9.66 40.38
N PRO A 459 4.99 -8.86 41.26
CA PRO A 459 5.33 -7.46 40.95
C PRO A 459 6.35 -7.32 39.83
N ALA A 460 7.06 -8.39 39.46
CA ALA A 460 8.02 -8.38 38.36
C ALA A 460 7.33 -8.31 36.97
N LEU A 461 6.04 -8.61 36.87
CA LEU A 461 5.28 -8.47 35.62
C LEU A 461 5.01 -6.99 35.32
N LYS A 462 5.84 -6.39 34.46
CA LYS A 462 5.75 -4.96 34.10
C LYS A 462 5.04 -4.68 32.78
N GLU A 463 4.88 -5.68 31.92
CA GLU A 463 4.33 -5.50 30.58
C GLU A 463 2.84 -5.17 30.61
N LYS A 464 2.50 -3.88 30.42
CA LYS A 464 1.11 -3.38 30.48
C LYS A 464 0.17 -4.07 29.49
N LYS A 465 0.66 -4.39 28.27
CA LYS A 465 -0.12 -5.08 27.23
C LYS A 465 -0.54 -6.47 27.72
N LEU A 466 0.41 -7.25 28.24
CA LEU A 466 0.16 -8.59 28.76
C LEU A 466 -0.77 -8.57 29.98
N ILE A 467 -0.59 -7.62 30.90
CA ILE A 467 -1.50 -7.43 32.04
C ILE A 467 -2.94 -7.16 31.57
N GLY A 468 -3.11 -6.32 30.55
CA GLY A 468 -4.41 -6.06 29.93
C GLY A 468 -5.03 -7.33 29.33
N GLN A 469 -4.24 -8.10 28.58
CA GLN A 469 -4.67 -9.38 28.01
C GLN A 469 -5.07 -10.41 29.06
N LEU A 470 -4.36 -10.47 30.20
CA LEU A 470 -4.69 -11.39 31.30
C LEU A 470 -6.02 -11.01 31.99
N LYS A 471 -6.30 -9.70 32.14
CA LYS A 471 -7.59 -9.25 32.70
C LYS A 471 -8.76 -9.60 31.78
N GLU A 472 -8.60 -9.39 30.49
CA GLU A 472 -9.60 -9.80 29.48
C GLU A 472 -9.74 -11.33 29.41
N LEU A 473 -8.65 -12.06 29.55
CA LEU A 473 -8.68 -13.52 29.61
C LEU A 473 -9.41 -14.01 30.86
N SER A 474 -9.24 -13.34 32.00
CA SER A 474 -9.92 -13.67 33.26
C SER A 474 -11.43 -13.59 33.12
N THR A 475 -11.95 -12.52 32.49
CA THR A 475 -13.40 -12.37 32.29
C THR A 475 -13.95 -13.43 31.32
N LYS A 476 -13.20 -13.75 30.26
CA LYS A 476 -13.56 -14.84 29.32
C LYS A 476 -13.56 -16.21 30.00
N ILE A 477 -12.56 -16.49 30.84
CA ILE A 477 -12.48 -17.73 31.62
C ILE A 477 -13.67 -17.85 32.57
N GLU A 478 -14.01 -16.79 33.30
CA GLU A 478 -15.16 -16.81 34.21
C GLU A 478 -16.46 -17.12 33.46
N ALA A 479 -16.73 -16.42 32.36
CA ALA A 479 -17.92 -16.64 31.55
C ALA A 479 -17.99 -18.08 30.99
N ASN A 480 -16.89 -18.55 30.38
CA ASN A 480 -16.86 -19.88 29.75
C ASN A 480 -16.86 -21.01 30.79
N LYS A 481 -16.29 -20.80 31.97
CA LYS A 481 -16.33 -21.73 33.09
C LYS A 481 -17.75 -21.94 33.60
N TYR A 482 -18.51 -20.86 33.82
CA TYR A 482 -19.91 -20.98 34.23
C TYR A 482 -20.79 -21.58 33.14
N ASN A 483 -20.54 -21.26 31.87
CA ASN A 483 -21.24 -21.86 30.75
C ASN A 483 -20.99 -23.38 30.67
N ALA A 484 -19.72 -23.80 30.68
CA ALA A 484 -19.34 -25.22 30.68
C ALA A 484 -19.88 -25.96 31.92
N TYR A 485 -19.90 -25.30 33.09
CA TYR A 485 -20.47 -25.87 34.31
C TYR A 485 -21.99 -26.06 34.18
N SER A 486 -22.71 -25.06 33.66
CA SER A 486 -24.15 -25.16 33.35
C SER A 486 -24.43 -26.31 32.38
N LEU A 487 -23.70 -26.38 31.26
CA LEU A 487 -23.83 -27.44 30.26
C LEU A 487 -23.46 -28.82 30.80
N SER A 488 -22.56 -28.91 31.78
CA SER A 488 -22.25 -30.17 32.45
C SER A 488 -23.41 -30.71 33.30
N ILE A 489 -24.25 -29.82 33.83
CA ILE A 489 -25.43 -30.16 34.65
C ILE A 489 -26.65 -30.41 33.76
N LEU A 490 -26.83 -29.60 32.70
CA LEU A 490 -27.96 -29.71 31.77
C LEU A 490 -27.77 -30.82 30.73
N GLY A 491 -26.52 -31.06 30.29
CA GLY A 491 -26.18 -32.07 29.27
C GLY A 491 -26.25 -33.52 29.76
N THR A 492 -26.58 -33.74 31.03
CA THR A 492 -26.91 -35.07 31.58
C THR A 492 -28.34 -35.52 31.30
N ASP A 493 -29.21 -34.68 30.72
CA ASP A 493 -30.54 -35.09 30.26
C ASP A 493 -30.45 -35.84 28.92
N ASN A 494 -29.99 -37.09 28.99
CA ASN A 494 -30.24 -38.11 27.96
C ASN A 494 -31.73 -38.51 27.98
N SER A 495 -32.62 -37.62 27.59
CA SER A 495 -34.04 -37.92 27.38
C SER A 495 -34.62 -37.14 26.20
N SER A 496 -34.20 -37.50 24.98
CA SER A 496 -35.04 -37.39 23.75
C SER A 496 -34.32 -37.90 22.50
N ALA A 497 -34.10 -39.21 22.43
CA ALA A 497 -33.81 -39.87 21.15
C ALA A 497 -34.41 -41.28 21.13
N GLN A 498 -35.73 -41.37 21.32
CA GLN A 498 -36.55 -42.48 20.85
C GLN A 498 -38.00 -41.99 20.79
N GLY A 499 -38.50 -41.83 19.57
CA GLY A 499 -39.82 -41.26 19.31
C GLY A 499 -40.14 -41.26 17.83
N ASP A 500 -40.24 -42.47 17.27
CA ASP A 500 -41.00 -42.73 16.05
C ASP A 500 -42.39 -42.11 16.16
N SER A 501 -42.69 -41.14 15.32
CA SER A 501 -44.05 -40.91 14.84
C SER A 501 -44.00 -40.29 13.45
N ALA A 502 -44.18 -41.14 12.45
CA ALA A 502 -44.43 -40.81 11.06
C ALA A 502 -45.57 -39.78 10.93
N SER A 503 -45.21 -38.51 10.73
CA SER A 503 -46.11 -37.51 10.22
C SER A 503 -46.05 -37.56 8.69
N LYS A 504 -47.20 -37.83 8.05
CA LYS A 504 -47.36 -37.84 6.59
C LYS A 504 -47.20 -36.41 6.04
N ASN A 505 -45.97 -35.93 5.96
CA ASN A 505 -45.63 -34.67 5.30
C ASN A 505 -45.83 -34.84 3.78
N LYS A 506 -46.86 -34.21 3.22
CA LYS A 506 -47.20 -34.27 1.78
C LYS A 506 -46.32 -33.39 0.88
N LYS A 507 -45.34 -32.67 1.45
CA LYS A 507 -44.44 -31.80 0.68
C LYS A 507 -43.45 -32.62 -0.17
N PRO A 508 -43.10 -32.24 -1.40
CA PRO A 508 -42.06 -32.93 -2.17
C PRO A 508 -40.69 -32.84 -1.45
N LEU A 509 -39.80 -33.81 -1.68
CA LEU A 509 -38.48 -33.87 -1.03
C LEU A 509 -37.69 -32.56 -1.17
N MET A 510 -37.78 -31.90 -2.32
CA MET A 510 -37.09 -30.64 -2.62
C MET A 510 -37.43 -29.49 -1.66
N GLU A 511 -38.60 -29.52 -1.01
CA GLU A 511 -39.06 -28.48 -0.08
C GLU A 511 -38.78 -28.82 1.39
N ARG A 512 -38.17 -29.97 1.67
CA ARG A 512 -37.84 -30.46 3.03
C ARG A 512 -36.45 -31.09 3.09
N LEU A 513 -35.48 -30.54 2.35
CA LEU A 513 -34.10 -31.04 2.31
C LEU A 513 -33.37 -30.86 3.66
N ASP A 514 -33.91 -30.01 4.52
CA ASP A 514 -33.47 -29.65 5.86
C ASP A 514 -34.12 -30.49 6.98
N GLU A 515 -35.16 -31.28 6.67
CA GLU A 515 -35.84 -32.15 7.62
C GLU A 515 -35.59 -33.64 7.31
N TYR A 516 -35.05 -34.40 8.27
CA TYR A 516 -34.92 -35.85 8.12
C TYR A 516 -36.23 -36.54 8.47
N VAL A 517 -36.89 -37.14 7.47
CA VAL A 517 -38.12 -37.93 7.62
C VAL A 517 -37.95 -39.25 6.87
N GLU A 518 -38.22 -40.37 7.53
CA GLU A 518 -38.25 -41.68 6.87
C GLU A 518 -39.49 -41.79 5.96
N ASP A 519 -39.30 -41.52 4.67
CA ASP A 519 -40.36 -41.54 3.67
C ASP A 519 -40.24 -42.77 2.76
N PRO A 520 -41.04 -43.84 2.98
CA PRO A 520 -40.96 -45.06 2.21
C PRO A 520 -41.40 -44.88 0.73
N THR A 521 -42.04 -43.75 0.39
CA THR A 521 -42.47 -43.48 -1.00
C THR A 521 -41.30 -43.13 -1.93
N LEU A 522 -40.16 -42.69 -1.39
CA LEU A 522 -38.95 -42.36 -2.17
C LEU A 522 -38.31 -43.59 -2.83
N VAL A 523 -38.56 -44.78 -2.31
CA VAL A 523 -38.05 -46.07 -2.85
C VAL A 523 -39.08 -46.76 -3.75
N SER A 524 -40.27 -46.17 -3.90
CA SER A 524 -41.33 -46.69 -4.78
C SER A 524 -41.08 -46.33 -6.25
N GLN A 525 -41.84 -46.92 -7.18
CA GLN A 525 -41.73 -46.59 -8.61
C GLN A 525 -42.20 -45.18 -8.99
N GLN A 526 -42.85 -44.45 -8.07
CA GLN A 526 -43.33 -43.08 -8.29
C GLN A 526 -42.92 -42.17 -7.12
N PRO A 527 -41.64 -41.78 -7.03
CA PRO A 527 -41.15 -40.98 -5.91
C PRO A 527 -41.59 -39.51 -6.04
N HIS A 528 -42.05 -38.91 -4.94
CA HIS A 528 -42.52 -37.52 -4.90
C HIS A 528 -41.37 -36.54 -4.59
N ILE A 529 -40.43 -36.41 -5.55
CA ILE A 529 -39.16 -35.69 -5.35
C ILE A 529 -39.32 -34.17 -5.47
N ALA A 530 -40.00 -33.71 -6.53
CA ALA A 530 -40.20 -32.31 -6.86
C ALA A 530 -41.56 -32.14 -7.55
N GLN A 531 -42.16 -30.96 -7.42
CA GLN A 531 -43.36 -30.60 -8.17
C GLN A 531 -42.97 -30.39 -9.65
N PHE A 532 -43.58 -31.16 -10.56
CA PHE A 532 -43.32 -31.07 -11.99
C PHE A 532 -44.64 -31.09 -12.77
N PRO A 533 -44.87 -30.12 -13.69
CA PRO A 533 -43.97 -29.03 -14.09
C PRO A 533 -43.81 -27.94 -12.99
N PRO A 534 -42.69 -27.18 -12.98
CA PRO A 534 -42.46 -26.14 -11.98
C PRO A 534 -43.42 -24.96 -12.15
N ASP A 535 -43.77 -24.32 -11.03
CA ASP A 535 -44.63 -23.13 -11.02
C ASP A 535 -43.91 -21.90 -11.60
N PHE A 536 -44.63 -21.06 -12.34
CA PHE A 536 -44.08 -19.82 -12.91
C PHE A 536 -43.66 -18.84 -11.81
N GLN A 537 -42.44 -18.28 -11.90
CA GLN A 537 -41.94 -17.24 -11.00
C GLN A 537 -41.74 -15.90 -11.73
N PRO A 538 -42.05 -14.75 -11.09
CA PRO A 538 -41.85 -13.43 -11.69
C PRO A 538 -40.36 -13.04 -11.72
N ILE A 539 -39.92 -12.40 -12.81
CA ILE A 539 -38.56 -11.87 -13.02
C ILE A 539 -38.62 -10.32 -13.02
N PRO A 540 -37.63 -9.61 -12.43
CA PRO A 540 -37.64 -8.15 -12.38
C PRO A 540 -37.52 -7.50 -13.77
N CYS A 541 -38.40 -6.54 -14.05
CA CYS A 541 -38.43 -5.77 -15.30
C CYS A 541 -37.24 -4.83 -15.44
N LYS A 542 -36.86 -4.49 -16.69
CA LYS A 542 -35.85 -3.46 -17.00
C LYS A 542 -36.15 -2.13 -16.25
N PRO A 543 -35.12 -1.42 -15.75
CA PRO A 543 -35.32 -0.21 -14.96
C PRO A 543 -35.97 0.93 -15.75
N LEU A 544 -36.76 1.78 -15.07
CA LEU A 544 -37.44 2.91 -15.68
C LEU A 544 -36.46 4.04 -16.03
N PHE A 545 -36.57 4.55 -17.26
CA PHE A 545 -35.89 5.75 -17.73
C PHE A 545 -36.94 6.79 -18.14
N PHE A 546 -36.81 8.02 -17.67
CA PHE A 546 -37.77 9.09 -17.97
C PHE A 546 -37.14 10.14 -18.89
N ASP A 547 -37.88 10.56 -19.91
CA ASP A 547 -37.48 11.68 -20.75
C ASP A 547 -37.93 13.01 -20.13
N LEU A 548 -37.03 13.62 -19.36
CA LEU A 548 -37.28 14.89 -18.68
C LEU A 548 -37.29 16.10 -19.63
N ALA A 549 -36.84 15.95 -20.88
CA ALA A 549 -36.82 17.06 -21.84
C ALA A 549 -38.21 17.42 -22.34
N LEU A 550 -39.13 16.45 -22.41
CA LEU A 550 -40.51 16.68 -22.79
C LEU A 550 -41.22 17.66 -21.83
N ASN A 551 -40.88 17.61 -20.54
CA ASN A 551 -41.45 18.50 -19.53
C ASN A 551 -41.04 19.97 -19.71
N GLN A 552 -39.98 20.23 -20.48
CA GLN A 552 -39.47 21.58 -20.71
C GLN A 552 -40.07 22.22 -21.98
N ILE A 553 -40.95 21.52 -22.70
CA ILE A 553 -41.63 22.05 -23.88
C ILE A 553 -42.93 22.71 -23.43
N GLU A 554 -42.88 24.01 -23.16
CA GLU A 554 -44.04 24.84 -22.88
C GLU A 554 -44.39 25.74 -24.07
N PHE A 555 -45.67 26.06 -24.24
CA PHE A 555 -46.08 27.07 -25.23
C PHE A 555 -45.58 28.45 -24.79
N PRO A 556 -45.19 29.32 -25.74
CA PRO A 556 -44.86 30.71 -25.40
C PRO A 556 -46.09 31.40 -24.80
N SER A 557 -45.87 32.32 -23.85
CA SER A 557 -46.97 33.14 -23.32
C SER A 557 -47.68 33.89 -24.46
N LEU A 558 -49.00 33.81 -24.45
CA LEU A 558 -49.88 34.49 -25.41
C LEU A 558 -50.62 35.67 -24.75
N ASP A 559 -50.18 36.14 -23.58
CA ASP A 559 -50.86 37.20 -22.83
C ASP A 559 -50.97 38.50 -23.66
N ASP A 560 -49.99 38.79 -24.50
CA ASP A 560 -49.98 39.94 -25.42
C ASP A 560 -51.02 39.84 -26.55
N ARG A 561 -51.66 38.67 -26.73
CA ARG A 561 -52.68 38.40 -27.75
C ARG A 561 -54.11 38.46 -27.19
N ILE A 562 -54.28 38.66 -25.88
CA ILE A 562 -55.60 38.64 -25.22
C ILE A 562 -56.07 40.08 -24.98
N GLU A 563 -57.05 40.56 -25.77
CA GLU A 563 -57.73 41.83 -25.52
C GLU A 563 -58.58 41.78 -24.24
N GLN A 564 -58.17 42.51 -23.19
CA GLN A 564 -58.91 42.61 -21.93
C GLN A 564 -60.23 43.40 -22.12
N LYS A 565 -61.37 42.70 -22.17
CA LYS A 565 -62.70 43.34 -22.11
C LYS A 565 -63.03 43.80 -20.69
N LYS A 566 -63.14 45.12 -20.50
CA LYS A 566 -63.65 45.79 -19.29
C LYS A 566 -65.08 45.31 -18.97
N GLY A 567 -65.30 44.80 -17.76
CA GLY A 567 -66.62 44.43 -17.26
C GLY A 567 -67.49 45.65 -16.97
N GLY A 568 -68.62 45.75 -17.68
CA GLY A 568 -69.78 46.57 -17.33
C GLY A 568 -70.80 45.72 -16.57
N GLY A 569 -71.28 46.23 -15.44
CA GLY A 569 -72.14 45.50 -14.53
C GLY A 569 -73.63 45.46 -14.90
N ILE A 570 -74.26 44.39 -14.39
CA ILE A 570 -75.62 44.23 -13.88
C ILE A 570 -76.77 44.63 -14.84
N THR A 571 -77.46 43.63 -15.39
CA THR A 571 -78.85 43.32 -14.99
C THR A 571 -79.43 42.21 -15.87
N ASN A 572 -80.26 41.42 -15.20
CA ASN A 572 -81.32 40.57 -15.71
C ASN A 572 -80.93 39.23 -16.32
N PHE A 573 -81.17 38.15 -15.57
CA PHE A 573 -82.48 37.53 -15.34
C PHE A 573 -82.91 36.70 -16.55
N VAL A 574 -83.14 35.42 -16.25
CA VAL A 574 -84.13 34.53 -16.87
C VAL A 574 -83.65 33.67 -18.02
N ARG A 575 -83.77 32.37 -17.74
CA ARG A 575 -83.99 31.23 -18.63
C ARG A 575 -82.87 31.02 -19.66
N GLY A 576 -82.04 29.99 -19.52
CA GLY A 576 -82.47 28.62 -19.25
C GLY A 576 -83.03 28.01 -20.52
N TRP A 577 -82.77 26.71 -20.63
CA TRP A 577 -83.43 25.75 -21.50
C TRP A 577 -82.66 25.38 -22.78
N LEU A 578 -82.19 24.12 -22.74
CA LEU A 578 -81.97 23.19 -23.86
C LEU A 578 -80.78 23.54 -24.76
N GLY A 579 -79.89 22.63 -25.10
CA GLY A 579 -79.80 21.17 -24.98
C GLY A 579 -78.46 20.85 -25.67
N GLY A 580 -77.68 19.89 -25.21
CA GLY A 580 -77.94 18.48 -25.39
C GLY A 580 -76.61 17.82 -25.73
N TRP A 581 -76.48 16.57 -25.31
CA TRP A 581 -75.35 15.65 -25.47
C TRP A 581 -74.38 15.90 -26.64
N LYS A 582 -73.09 15.88 -26.34
CA LYS A 582 -72.20 14.75 -26.65
C LYS A 582 -70.98 14.74 -25.75
#